data_AF-A0A7Y2MNX1-F1
#
_entry.id   AF-A0A7Y2MNX1-F1
#
_cell.length_a   1.000
_cell.length_b   1.000
_cell.length_c   1.000
_cell.angle_alpha   90.00
_cell.angle_beta   90.00
_cell.angle_gamma   90.00
#
_symmetry.space_group_name_H-M   'P 1'
#
loop_
_entity.id
_entity.type
_entity.pdbx_description
1 polymer ?
#
loop_
_entity_poly.entity_id
_entity_poly.type
_entity_poly.pdbx_seq_one_letter_code
_entity_poly.pdbx_strand_id
1 'polypeptide(L)'
;MKNILIVLYLLLFAMITGVYGQAVQLTEEEKDGLVYLYEEDKLAHDFYMEMEKKWAHHAFTNIIKAETRHMSMIKEEAERFGVDRISLLDDGKFVNEDLQSLYDDFMVKGKVSLLDALKTSAFIEETDINDLELKMVQTDVESLQELYGNLVSASENHLNAFVRNIKKEGETYSPQVLSQERFDMGITEGKGKEKGKTKACCDSKKSGKKGKCCSSKNSKAKCASEKTSKKCKGKESS
;
A
#
# COMPACT_ATOMS: atom_id res chain seq x y z
N MET A 1 44.71 -2.62 49.71
CA MET A 1 44.92 -1.95 48.40
C MET A 1 44.65 -2.88 47.22
N LYS A 2 45.23 -4.09 47.15
CA LYS A 2 44.95 -5.07 46.06
C LYS A 2 43.46 -5.38 45.84
N ASN A 3 42.67 -5.53 46.90
CA ASN A 3 41.24 -5.87 46.79
C ASN A 3 40.37 -4.68 46.34
N ILE A 4 40.80 -3.45 46.62
CA ILE A 4 40.09 -2.22 46.17
C ILE A 4 40.33 -1.99 44.67
N LEU A 5 41.54 -2.28 44.19
CA LEU A 5 41.89 -2.23 42.77
C LEU A 5 41.11 -3.26 41.93
N ILE A 6 40.87 -4.46 42.46
CA ILE A 6 40.09 -5.51 41.77
C ILE A 6 38.60 -5.15 41.69
N VAL A 7 38.02 -4.57 42.74
CA VAL A 7 36.62 -4.12 42.75
C VAL A 7 36.41 -2.91 41.83
N LEU A 8 37.38 -1.98 41.78
CA LEU A 8 37.36 -0.88 40.80
C LEU A 8 37.50 -1.38 39.36
N TYR A 9 38.33 -2.40 39.11
CA TYR A 9 38.49 -3.00 37.78
C TYR A 9 37.22 -3.74 37.31
N LEU A 10 36.54 -4.46 38.21
CA LEU A 10 35.27 -5.13 37.92
C LEU A 10 34.10 -4.15 37.71
N LEU A 11 34.09 -3.01 38.42
CA LEU A 11 33.11 -1.94 38.21
C LEU A 11 33.38 -1.12 36.93
N LEU A 12 34.64 -0.98 36.51
CA LEU A 12 34.99 -0.36 35.21
C LEU A 12 34.64 -1.28 34.03
N PHE A 13 34.83 -2.61 34.18
CA PHE A 13 34.53 -3.59 33.13
C PHE A 13 33.01 -3.75 32.90
N ALA A 14 32.19 -3.63 33.96
CA ALA A 14 30.73 -3.66 33.86
C ALA A 14 30.09 -2.41 33.21
N MET A 15 30.84 -1.32 33.05
CA MET A 15 30.38 -0.09 32.40
C MET A 15 30.71 -0.03 30.89
N ILE A 16 31.56 -0.95 30.38
CA ILE A 16 31.98 -0.98 28.96
C ILE A 16 31.10 -1.94 28.13
N THR A 17 30.32 -2.81 28.76
CA THR A 17 29.31 -3.64 28.07
C THR A 17 27.99 -2.90 27.84
N GLY A 18 27.99 -1.57 27.99
CA GLY A 18 26.85 -0.71 27.67
C GLY A 18 26.54 -0.76 26.19
N VAL A 19 25.60 -1.63 25.83
CA VAL A 19 24.68 -1.53 24.68
C VAL A 19 25.32 -0.89 23.45
N TYR A 20 26.27 -1.59 22.83
CA TYR A 20 26.50 -1.39 21.41
C TYR A 20 25.28 -2.03 20.71
N GLY A 21 24.27 -1.22 20.41
CA GLY A 21 23.26 -1.62 19.45
C GLY A 21 23.98 -1.99 18.17
N GLN A 22 23.98 -3.28 17.82
CA GLN A 22 24.46 -3.72 16.52
C GLN A 22 23.58 -2.98 15.50
N ALA A 23 24.19 -2.16 14.65
CA ALA A 23 23.47 -1.58 13.53
C ALA A 23 22.94 -2.75 12.70
N VAL A 24 21.62 -2.81 12.49
CA VAL A 24 21.00 -3.81 11.62
C VAL A 24 21.59 -3.64 10.23
N GLN A 25 22.27 -4.67 9.73
CA GLN A 25 22.81 -4.70 8.37
C GLN A 25 21.99 -5.67 7.55
N LEU A 26 21.72 -5.30 6.30
CA LEU A 26 21.07 -6.19 5.36
C LEU A 26 22.03 -7.27 4.85
N THR A 27 21.50 -8.46 4.61
CA THR A 27 22.19 -9.48 3.80
C THR A 27 22.28 -9.04 2.34
N GLU A 28 23.12 -9.67 1.52
CA GLU A 28 23.15 -9.32 0.10
C GLU A 28 21.84 -9.67 -0.60
N GLU A 29 21.15 -10.74 -0.19
CA GLU A 29 19.84 -11.13 -0.71
C GLU A 29 18.77 -10.07 -0.42
N GLU A 30 18.77 -9.46 0.77
CA GLU A 30 17.86 -8.36 1.10
C GLU A 30 18.16 -7.10 0.28
N LYS A 31 19.44 -6.79 0.03
CA LYS A 31 19.85 -5.67 -0.82
C LYS A 31 19.47 -5.90 -2.28
N ASP A 32 19.70 -7.11 -2.80
CA ASP A 32 19.28 -7.51 -4.14
C ASP A 32 17.75 -7.47 -4.26
N GLY A 33 17.03 -7.84 -3.20
CA GLY A 33 15.59 -7.70 -3.10
C GLY A 33 15.12 -6.27 -3.31
N LEU A 34 15.73 -5.28 -2.65
CA LEU A 34 15.39 -3.86 -2.83
C LEU A 34 15.68 -3.36 -4.25
N VAL A 35 16.79 -3.78 -4.85
CA VAL A 35 17.13 -3.41 -6.24
C VAL A 35 16.11 -4.00 -7.22
N TYR A 36 15.75 -5.27 -7.02
CA TYR A 36 14.75 -5.94 -7.84
C TYR A 36 13.38 -5.28 -7.74
N LEU A 37 12.88 -5.04 -6.52
CA LEU A 37 11.56 -4.40 -6.31
C LEU A 37 11.50 -3.00 -6.92
N TYR A 38 12.61 -2.24 -6.86
CA TYR A 38 12.66 -0.93 -7.50
C TYR A 38 12.45 -1.03 -9.03
N GLU A 39 13.11 -2.00 -9.67
CA GLU A 39 12.95 -2.22 -11.11
C GLU A 39 11.59 -2.82 -11.47
N GLU A 40 11.01 -3.64 -10.59
CA GLU A 40 9.65 -4.19 -10.75
C GLU A 40 8.59 -3.09 -10.70
N ASP A 41 8.64 -2.19 -9.71
CA ASP A 41 7.76 -1.02 -9.65
C ASP A 41 7.97 -0.07 -10.85
N LYS A 42 9.23 0.09 -11.28
CA LYS A 42 9.53 0.86 -12.50
C LYS A 42 8.89 0.22 -13.73
N LEU A 43 8.88 -1.12 -13.82
CA LEU A 43 8.23 -1.84 -14.91
C LEU A 43 6.72 -1.57 -14.90
N ALA A 44 6.08 -1.67 -13.74
CA ALA A 44 4.66 -1.35 -13.59
C ALA A 44 4.39 0.12 -13.99
N HIS A 45 5.15 1.06 -13.44
CA HIS A 45 5.08 2.49 -13.72
C HIS A 45 5.16 2.79 -15.23
N ASP A 46 6.23 2.34 -15.87
CA ASP A 46 6.54 2.64 -17.27
C ASP A 46 5.48 2.01 -18.20
N PHE A 47 5.04 0.78 -17.88
CA PHE A 47 3.97 0.12 -18.60
C PHE A 47 2.65 0.91 -18.47
N TYR A 48 2.28 1.34 -17.26
CA TYR A 48 1.07 2.12 -17.04
C TYR A 48 1.10 3.48 -17.73
N MET A 49 2.25 4.15 -17.78
CA MET A 49 2.41 5.39 -18.56
C MET A 49 2.11 5.18 -20.04
N GLU A 50 2.66 4.12 -20.64
CA GLU A 50 2.44 3.82 -22.05
C GLU A 50 1.00 3.37 -22.33
N MET A 51 0.37 2.64 -21.41
CA MET A 51 -1.05 2.26 -21.52
C MET A 51 -1.98 3.47 -21.36
N GLU A 52 -1.66 4.39 -20.46
CA GLU A 52 -2.39 5.65 -20.28
C GLU A 52 -2.36 6.48 -21.57
N LYS A 53 -1.16 6.67 -22.14
CA LYS A 53 -0.97 7.41 -23.39
C LYS A 53 -1.72 6.78 -24.57
N LYS A 54 -1.77 5.45 -24.64
CA LYS A 54 -2.42 4.73 -25.75
C LYS A 54 -3.93 4.71 -25.63
N TRP A 55 -4.46 4.50 -24.43
CA TRP A 55 -5.88 4.22 -24.22
C TRP A 55 -6.65 5.35 -23.54
N ALA A 56 -5.96 6.35 -23.00
CA ALA A 56 -6.52 7.49 -22.26
C ALA A 56 -7.48 7.05 -21.13
N HIS A 57 -7.15 5.95 -20.45
CA HIS A 57 -8.03 5.32 -19.47
C HIS A 57 -7.62 5.62 -18.02
N HIS A 58 -8.56 6.17 -17.25
CA HIS A 58 -8.35 6.66 -15.87
C HIS A 58 -7.82 5.63 -14.86
N ALA A 59 -7.92 4.33 -15.14
CA ALA A 59 -7.35 3.30 -14.28
C ALA A 59 -5.82 3.47 -14.19
N PHE A 60 -5.16 3.72 -15.32
CA PHE A 60 -3.70 3.89 -15.37
C PHE A 60 -3.26 5.21 -14.71
N THR A 61 -3.93 6.32 -15.03
CA THR A 61 -3.56 7.66 -14.53
C THR A 61 -3.47 7.75 -13.00
N ASN A 62 -4.35 7.03 -12.29
CA ASN A 62 -4.38 7.08 -10.83
C ASN A 62 -3.26 6.24 -10.19
N ILE A 63 -2.82 5.18 -10.87
CA ILE A 63 -1.88 4.18 -10.35
C ILE A 63 -0.44 4.60 -10.61
N ILE A 64 -0.14 5.26 -11.75
CA ILE A 64 1.20 5.80 -12.04
C ILE A 64 1.77 6.63 -10.88
N LYS A 65 0.94 7.48 -10.25
CA LYS A 65 1.37 8.30 -9.10
C LYS A 65 1.62 7.48 -7.83
N ALA A 66 1.01 6.32 -7.69
CA ALA A 66 1.29 5.39 -6.61
C ALA A 66 2.63 4.70 -6.86
N GLU A 67 2.89 4.22 -8.08
CA GLU A 67 4.16 3.57 -8.42
C GLU A 67 5.36 4.51 -8.27
N THR A 68 5.24 5.79 -8.64
CA THR A 68 6.31 6.77 -8.36
C THR A 68 6.63 6.86 -6.87
N ARG A 69 5.62 6.72 -5.99
CA ARG A 69 5.83 6.74 -4.54
C ARG A 69 6.43 5.43 -4.04
N HIS A 70 6.01 4.29 -4.58
CA HIS A 70 6.56 3.00 -4.23
C HIS A 70 8.07 2.95 -4.53
N MET A 71 8.46 3.33 -5.75
CA MET A 71 9.86 3.48 -6.16
C MET A 71 10.64 4.42 -5.21
N SER A 72 10.01 5.52 -4.78
CA SER A 72 10.63 6.46 -3.84
C SER A 72 10.84 5.83 -2.46
N MET A 73 9.84 5.11 -1.94
CA MET A 73 9.92 4.41 -0.65
C MET A 73 11.00 3.32 -0.66
N ILE A 74 11.07 2.53 -1.73
CA ILE A 74 12.11 1.50 -1.91
C ILE A 74 13.50 2.14 -1.98
N LYS A 75 13.66 3.22 -2.76
CA LYS A 75 14.93 3.91 -2.89
C LYS A 75 15.39 4.53 -1.57
N GLU A 76 14.48 5.17 -0.82
CA GLU A 76 14.79 5.74 0.50
C GLU A 76 15.23 4.65 1.49
N GLU A 77 14.57 3.50 1.50
CA GLU A 77 14.94 2.35 2.33
C GLU A 77 16.31 1.77 1.93
N ALA A 78 16.55 1.61 0.62
CA ALA A 78 17.81 1.16 0.04
C ALA A 78 18.97 2.10 0.41
N GLU A 79 18.79 3.42 0.28
CA GLU A 79 19.76 4.43 0.68
C GLU A 79 20.08 4.35 2.18
N ARG A 80 19.07 4.12 3.03
CA ARG A 80 19.26 4.00 4.49
C ARG A 80 20.17 2.83 4.87
N PHE A 81 20.16 1.75 4.10
CA PHE A 81 21.04 0.60 4.28
C PHE A 81 22.30 0.62 3.40
N GLY A 82 22.55 1.73 2.69
CA GLY A 82 23.76 1.92 1.88
C GLY A 82 23.78 1.09 0.59
N VAL A 83 22.62 0.80 0.00
CA VAL A 83 22.50 0.13 -1.30
C VAL A 83 22.56 1.18 -2.41
N ASP A 84 23.67 1.21 -3.15
CA ASP A 84 23.97 2.19 -4.21
C ASP A 84 23.76 1.66 -5.63
N ARG A 85 23.27 0.42 -5.76
CA ARG A 85 23.10 -0.30 -7.04
C ARG A 85 21.81 0.05 -7.80
N ILE A 86 20.91 0.85 -7.22
CA ILE A 86 19.67 1.28 -7.89
C ILE A 86 20.02 2.18 -9.08
N SER A 87 19.70 1.71 -10.28
CA SER A 87 19.99 2.43 -11.52
C SER A 87 18.80 3.30 -11.95
N LEU A 88 19.08 4.55 -12.32
CA LEU A 88 18.08 5.49 -12.85
C LEU A 88 18.14 5.48 -14.38
N LEU A 89 17.65 4.40 -14.98
CA LEU A 89 17.56 4.26 -16.43
C LEU A 89 16.34 5.00 -17.01
N ASP A 90 16.41 5.30 -18.31
CA ASP A 90 15.28 5.84 -19.07
C ASP A 90 14.04 4.90 -19.01
N ASP A 91 12.86 5.45 -19.32
CA ASP A 91 11.60 4.70 -19.36
C ASP A 91 11.71 3.47 -20.28
N GLY A 92 11.21 2.32 -19.81
CA GLY A 92 11.25 1.05 -20.53
C GLY A 92 12.63 0.40 -20.64
N LYS A 93 13.59 0.84 -19.80
CA LYS A 93 14.92 0.23 -19.65
C LYS A 93 15.14 -0.29 -18.23
N PHE A 94 15.69 -1.50 -18.15
CA PHE A 94 15.92 -2.26 -16.91
C PHE A 94 17.33 -2.86 -16.92
N VAL A 95 17.98 -2.95 -15.76
CA VAL A 95 19.27 -3.66 -15.64
C VAL A 95 19.01 -5.16 -15.55
N ASN A 96 17.93 -5.55 -14.88
CA ASN A 96 17.52 -6.95 -14.83
C ASN A 96 16.96 -7.38 -16.20
N GLU A 97 17.66 -8.34 -16.84
CA GLU A 97 17.30 -8.82 -18.18
C GLU A 97 15.94 -9.54 -18.22
N ASP A 98 15.55 -10.21 -17.13
CA ASP A 98 14.25 -10.86 -17.03
C ASP A 98 13.12 -9.81 -16.97
N LEU A 99 13.30 -8.74 -16.18
CA LEU A 99 12.35 -7.61 -16.15
C LEU A 99 12.30 -6.89 -17.50
N GLN A 100 13.43 -6.72 -18.19
CA GLN A 100 13.43 -6.17 -19.55
C GLN A 100 12.60 -7.02 -20.51
N SER A 101 12.79 -8.34 -20.47
CA SER A 101 12.02 -9.27 -21.31
C SER A 101 10.53 -9.24 -20.97
N LEU A 102 10.18 -9.19 -19.69
CA LEU A 102 8.79 -9.09 -19.24
C LEU A 102 8.14 -7.78 -19.71
N TYR A 103 8.85 -6.65 -19.58
CA TYR A 103 8.36 -5.37 -20.06
C TYR A 103 8.08 -5.40 -21.56
N ASP A 104 9.01 -5.93 -22.36
CA ASP A 104 8.86 -6.02 -23.81
C ASP A 104 7.63 -6.88 -24.19
N ASP A 105 7.43 -8.02 -23.51
CA ASP A 105 6.28 -8.88 -23.70
C ASP A 105 4.95 -8.22 -23.29
N PHE A 106 4.94 -7.53 -22.15
CA PHE A 106 3.76 -6.80 -21.69
C PHE A 106 3.41 -5.66 -22.64
N MET A 107 4.39 -4.98 -23.20
CA MET A 107 4.17 -3.92 -24.19
C MET A 107 3.56 -4.46 -25.47
N VAL A 108 3.90 -5.68 -25.91
CA VAL A 108 3.22 -6.34 -27.02
C VAL A 108 1.76 -6.64 -26.65
N LYS A 109 1.51 -7.28 -25.50
CA LYS A 109 0.17 -7.70 -25.04
C LYS A 109 -0.76 -6.51 -24.79
N GLY A 110 -0.33 -5.54 -23.99
CA GLY A 110 -1.13 -4.39 -23.59
C GLY A 110 -1.48 -3.43 -24.73
N LYS A 111 -0.75 -3.49 -25.85
CA LYS A 111 -1.04 -2.68 -27.03
C LYS A 111 -2.12 -3.29 -27.95
N VAL A 112 -2.56 -4.52 -27.71
CA VAL A 112 -3.58 -5.21 -28.53
C VAL A 112 -4.95 -4.57 -28.35
N SER A 113 -5.44 -4.47 -27.12
CA SER A 113 -6.73 -3.85 -26.79
C SER A 113 -6.70 -3.25 -25.38
N LEU A 114 -7.68 -2.38 -25.05
CA LEU A 114 -7.83 -1.88 -23.68
C LEU A 114 -8.04 -3.03 -22.68
N LEU A 115 -8.83 -4.04 -23.06
CA LEU A 115 -9.04 -5.22 -22.21
C LEU A 115 -7.74 -5.97 -21.95
N ASP A 116 -6.89 -6.16 -22.97
CA ASP A 116 -5.59 -6.79 -22.82
C ASP A 116 -4.66 -5.96 -21.95
N ALA A 117 -4.66 -4.62 -22.09
CA ALA A 117 -3.92 -3.72 -21.22
C ALA A 117 -4.33 -3.87 -19.74
N LEU A 118 -5.64 -3.91 -19.47
CA LEU A 118 -6.17 -4.09 -18.12
C LEU A 118 -5.83 -5.47 -17.54
N LYS A 119 -5.89 -6.54 -18.35
CA LYS A 119 -5.52 -7.90 -17.94
C LYS A 119 -4.01 -8.04 -17.68
N THR A 120 -3.17 -7.48 -18.54
CA THR A 120 -1.72 -7.42 -18.32
C THR A 120 -1.38 -6.63 -17.07
N SER A 121 -2.12 -5.55 -16.79
CA SER A 121 -1.91 -4.78 -15.57
C SER A 121 -2.28 -5.56 -14.32
N ALA A 122 -3.42 -6.27 -14.33
CA ALA A 122 -3.79 -7.15 -13.22
C ALA A 122 -2.73 -8.25 -12.99
N PHE A 123 -2.15 -8.80 -14.07
CA PHE A 123 -1.05 -9.76 -13.96
C PHE A 123 0.21 -9.16 -13.29
N ILE A 124 0.58 -7.94 -13.66
CA ILE A 124 1.71 -7.22 -13.04
C ILE A 124 1.49 -7.09 -11.54
N GLU A 125 0.31 -6.63 -11.11
CA GLU A 125 0.01 -6.44 -9.68
C GLU A 125 -0.04 -7.77 -8.90
N GLU A 126 -0.47 -8.87 -9.53
CA GLU A 126 -0.37 -10.19 -8.89
C GLU A 126 1.08 -10.64 -8.69
N THR A 127 1.95 -10.34 -9.67
CA THR A 127 3.38 -10.70 -9.62
C THR A 127 4.05 -9.92 -8.50
N ASP A 128 3.79 -8.61 -8.43
CA ASP A 128 4.34 -7.74 -7.39
C ASP A 128 3.90 -8.17 -5.98
N ILE A 129 2.60 -8.48 -5.78
CA ILE A 129 2.12 -9.02 -4.49
C ILE A 129 2.85 -10.30 -4.11
N ASN A 130 3.00 -11.24 -5.06
CA ASN A 130 3.68 -12.51 -4.80
C ASN A 130 5.16 -12.29 -4.42
N ASP A 131 5.87 -11.45 -5.17
CA ASP A 131 7.30 -11.22 -4.98
C ASP A 131 7.58 -10.47 -3.67
N LEU A 132 6.74 -9.50 -3.31
CA LEU A 132 6.77 -8.83 -2.01
C LEU A 132 6.51 -9.80 -0.86
N GLU A 133 5.50 -10.66 -0.94
CA GLU A 133 5.19 -11.65 0.09
C GLU A 133 6.33 -12.67 0.28
N LEU A 134 6.96 -13.09 -0.81
CA LEU A 134 8.14 -13.96 -0.75
C LEU A 134 9.32 -13.26 -0.07
N LYS A 135 9.56 -11.98 -0.35
CA LYS A 135 10.63 -11.20 0.30
C LYS A 135 10.33 -10.92 1.77
N MET A 136 9.06 -10.74 2.14
CA MET A 136 8.65 -10.67 3.56
C MET A 136 8.99 -11.97 4.31
N VAL A 137 8.90 -13.14 3.70
CA VAL A 137 9.30 -14.39 4.37
C VAL A 137 10.82 -14.50 4.56
N GLN A 138 11.61 -13.73 3.79
CA GLN A 138 13.07 -13.82 3.74
C GLN A 138 13.80 -12.83 4.65
N THR A 139 13.10 -11.93 5.34
CA THR A 139 13.72 -10.89 6.17
C THR A 139 13.15 -10.85 7.58
N ASP A 140 13.99 -10.60 8.58
CA ASP A 140 13.56 -10.27 9.95
C ASP A 140 13.73 -8.77 10.25
N VAL A 141 14.11 -7.98 9.24
CA VAL A 141 14.33 -6.53 9.38
C VAL A 141 12.97 -5.84 9.41
N GLU A 142 12.59 -5.36 10.59
CA GLU A 142 11.27 -4.77 10.87
C GLU A 142 10.86 -3.68 9.88
N SER A 143 11.81 -2.86 9.44
CA SER A 143 11.54 -1.79 8.46
C SER A 143 11.27 -2.32 7.05
N LEU A 144 11.92 -3.42 6.64
CA LEU A 144 11.64 -4.09 5.37
C LEU A 144 10.27 -4.77 5.44
N GLN A 145 9.93 -5.39 6.56
CA GLN A 145 8.58 -5.93 6.80
C GLN A 145 7.50 -4.86 6.66
N GLU A 146 7.71 -3.69 7.26
CA GLU A 146 6.77 -2.57 7.16
C GLU A 146 6.69 -2.03 5.73
N LEU A 147 7.83 -1.82 5.06
CA LEU A 147 7.86 -1.38 3.66
C LEU A 147 7.08 -2.36 2.76
N TYR A 148 7.43 -3.64 2.79
CA TYR A 148 6.84 -4.64 1.90
C TYR A 148 5.35 -4.83 2.19
N GLY A 149 4.93 -4.85 3.47
CA GLY A 149 3.50 -4.94 3.82
C GLY A 149 2.68 -3.74 3.33
N ASN A 150 3.27 -2.54 3.33
CA ASN A 150 2.63 -1.34 2.77
C ASN A 150 2.50 -1.44 1.25
N LEU A 151 3.54 -1.93 0.56
CA LEU A 151 3.52 -2.14 -0.88
C LEU A 151 2.48 -3.20 -1.28
N VAL A 152 2.45 -4.37 -0.62
CA VAL A 152 1.41 -5.41 -0.85
C VAL A 152 0.01 -4.82 -0.74
N SER A 153 -0.24 -4.03 0.31
CA SER A 153 -1.54 -3.38 0.51
C SER A 153 -1.89 -2.40 -0.62
N ALA A 154 -0.90 -1.73 -1.22
CA ALA A 154 -1.09 -0.82 -2.34
C ALA A 154 -1.38 -1.59 -3.64
N SER A 155 -0.59 -2.61 -3.95
CA SER A 155 -0.72 -3.46 -5.13
C SER A 155 -2.04 -4.24 -5.12
N GLU A 156 -2.54 -4.65 -3.94
CA GLU A 156 -3.91 -5.16 -3.79
C GLU A 156 -4.97 -4.14 -4.21
N ASN A 157 -4.79 -2.85 -3.89
CA ASN A 157 -5.72 -1.80 -4.30
C ASN A 157 -5.68 -1.56 -5.82
N HIS A 158 -4.51 -1.68 -6.43
CA HIS A 158 -4.32 -1.58 -7.87
C HIS A 158 -4.92 -2.77 -8.61
N LEU A 159 -4.61 -4.00 -8.19
CA LEU A 159 -5.21 -5.23 -8.70
C LEU A 159 -6.74 -5.15 -8.65
N ASN A 160 -7.29 -4.73 -7.50
CA ASN A 160 -8.71 -4.46 -7.34
C ASN A 160 -9.25 -3.43 -8.35
N ALA A 161 -8.49 -2.37 -8.64
CA ALA A 161 -8.88 -1.37 -9.62
C ALA A 161 -8.88 -1.92 -11.04
N PHE A 162 -7.88 -2.71 -11.44
CA PHE A 162 -7.84 -3.34 -12.76
C PHE A 162 -8.96 -4.37 -12.92
N VAL A 163 -9.13 -5.29 -11.96
CA VAL A 163 -10.22 -6.29 -11.97
C VAL A 163 -11.60 -5.64 -12.09
N ARG A 164 -11.85 -4.53 -11.37
CA ARG A 164 -13.10 -3.78 -11.52
C ARG A 164 -13.29 -3.19 -12.91
N ASN A 165 -12.23 -2.73 -13.57
CA ASN A 165 -12.35 -2.17 -14.91
C ASN A 165 -12.45 -3.26 -15.98
N ILE A 166 -11.79 -4.41 -15.82
CA ILE A 166 -12.00 -5.60 -16.66
C ILE A 166 -13.49 -6.00 -16.64
N LYS A 167 -14.12 -5.98 -15.46
CA LYS A 167 -15.56 -6.21 -15.31
C LYS A 167 -16.43 -5.18 -16.03
N LYS A 168 -16.01 -3.92 -16.09
CA LYS A 168 -16.74 -2.89 -16.85
C LYS A 168 -16.62 -3.08 -18.36
N GLU A 169 -15.50 -3.66 -18.83
CA GLU A 169 -15.32 -4.08 -20.22
C GLU A 169 -16.11 -5.37 -20.56
N GLY A 170 -16.87 -5.93 -19.61
CA GLY A 170 -17.75 -7.07 -19.83
C GLY A 170 -17.12 -8.44 -19.54
N GLU A 171 -15.92 -8.46 -18.97
CA GLU A 171 -15.13 -9.67 -18.78
C GLU A 171 -14.84 -9.96 -17.31
N THR A 172 -14.46 -11.18 -16.99
CA THR A 172 -13.96 -11.55 -15.65
C THR A 172 -12.45 -11.75 -15.67
N TYR A 173 -11.81 -11.54 -14.51
CA TYR A 173 -10.40 -11.84 -14.33
C TYR A 173 -10.26 -13.06 -13.42
N SER A 174 -9.36 -13.98 -13.80
CA SER A 174 -8.95 -15.11 -12.98
C SER A 174 -7.46 -14.95 -12.68
N PRO A 175 -7.03 -15.15 -11.42
CA PRO A 175 -5.64 -14.99 -11.04
C PRO A 175 -4.75 -15.98 -11.80
N GLN A 176 -3.56 -15.52 -12.15
CA GLN A 176 -2.58 -16.30 -12.91
C GLN A 176 -1.31 -16.56 -12.11
N VAL A 177 -1.03 -15.74 -11.09
CA VAL A 177 0.15 -15.89 -10.22
C VAL A 177 -0.31 -16.23 -8.81
N LEU A 178 -1.26 -15.47 -8.25
CA LEU A 178 -1.80 -15.75 -6.93
C LEU A 178 -2.68 -17.00 -6.95
N SER A 179 -2.73 -17.71 -5.83
CA SER A 179 -3.77 -18.72 -5.66
C SER A 179 -5.16 -18.06 -5.66
N GLN A 180 -6.19 -18.78 -6.08
CA GLN A 180 -7.56 -18.24 -6.06
C GLN A 180 -7.96 -17.76 -4.66
N GLU A 181 -7.58 -18.49 -3.61
CA GLU A 181 -7.85 -18.12 -2.22
C GLU A 181 -7.14 -16.80 -1.85
N ARG A 182 -5.86 -16.63 -2.21
CA ARG A 182 -5.09 -15.41 -1.92
C ARG A 182 -5.64 -14.20 -2.67
N PHE A 183 -5.98 -14.40 -3.94
CA PHE A 183 -6.64 -13.40 -4.77
C PHE A 183 -7.98 -12.97 -4.14
N ASP A 184 -8.83 -13.91 -3.73
CA ASP A 184 -10.13 -13.61 -3.13
C ASP A 184 -10.03 -12.86 -1.78
N MET A 185 -8.96 -13.08 -1.00
CA MET A 185 -8.71 -12.33 0.23
C MET A 185 -8.36 -10.85 -0.03
N GLY A 186 -7.55 -10.58 -1.06
CA GLY A 186 -7.14 -9.23 -1.44
C GLY A 186 -8.19 -8.50 -2.28
N ILE A 187 -9.04 -9.23 -3.02
CA ILE A 187 -10.10 -8.65 -3.81
C ILE A 187 -11.30 -8.32 -2.93
N THR A 188 -11.41 -7.05 -2.57
CA THR A 188 -12.66 -6.55 -1.98
C THR A 188 -13.69 -6.44 -3.09
N GLU A 189 -14.44 -7.52 -3.33
CA GLU A 189 -15.72 -7.40 -4.03
C GLU A 189 -16.47 -6.24 -3.39
N GLY A 190 -16.99 -5.32 -4.20
CA GLY A 190 -17.57 -4.03 -3.80
C GLY A 190 -18.73 -4.08 -2.80
N LYS A 191 -18.52 -4.63 -1.61
CA LYS A 191 -19.19 -4.26 -0.38
C LYS A 191 -18.70 -2.86 -0.11
N GLY A 192 -19.50 -1.89 -0.55
CA GLY A 192 -19.20 -0.47 -0.42
C GLY A 192 -18.62 -0.21 0.96
N LYS A 193 -17.44 0.43 0.99
CA LYS A 193 -16.76 0.85 2.22
C LYS A 193 -17.84 1.33 3.18
N GLU A 194 -18.10 0.54 4.22
CA GLU A 194 -18.92 1.00 5.33
C GLU A 194 -18.09 2.15 5.89
N LYS A 195 -18.45 3.39 5.53
CA LYS A 195 -17.74 4.57 5.98
C LYS A 195 -17.69 4.45 7.49
N GLY A 196 -16.50 4.21 8.02
CA GLY A 196 -16.25 4.16 9.45
C GLY A 196 -16.95 5.38 10.03
N LYS A 197 -18.00 5.14 10.82
CA LYS A 197 -18.68 6.20 11.54
C LYS A 197 -17.66 6.73 12.53
N THR A 198 -16.91 7.74 12.13
CA THR A 198 -16.25 8.62 13.10
C THR A 198 -17.38 9.21 13.93
N LYS A 199 -17.59 8.67 15.14
CA LYS A 199 -18.38 9.33 16.17
C LYS A 199 -17.65 10.64 16.48
N ALA A 200 -18.02 11.71 15.79
CA ALA A 200 -17.70 13.06 16.23
C ALA A 200 -18.52 13.32 17.50
N CYS A 201 -17.97 12.93 18.65
CA CYS A 201 -18.41 13.46 19.92
C CYS A 201 -17.85 14.89 20.00
N CYS A 202 -18.70 15.89 19.87
CA CYS A 202 -18.32 17.27 20.16
C CYS A 202 -17.98 17.35 21.65
N ASP A 203 -16.70 17.53 21.93
CA ASP A 203 -16.18 17.66 23.29
C ASP A 203 -16.50 19.06 23.80
N SER A 204 -17.48 19.18 24.71
CA SER A 204 -17.71 20.41 25.44
C SER A 204 -17.58 20.15 26.94
N LYS A 205 -16.42 20.54 27.47
CA LYS A 205 -16.17 20.73 28.90
C LYS A 205 -17.30 21.56 29.54
N LYS A 206 -18.14 20.93 30.37
CA LYS A 206 -18.58 21.40 31.71
C LYS A 206 -19.89 20.73 32.14
N SER A 207 -19.86 20.25 33.38
CA SER A 207 -21.00 19.93 34.27
C SER A 207 -21.93 18.79 33.84
N GLY A 208 -22.14 17.87 34.79
CA GLY A 208 -22.79 16.59 34.55
C GLY A 208 -24.23 16.71 34.06
N LYS A 209 -24.48 16.09 32.90
CA LYS A 209 -25.77 15.52 32.49
C LYS A 209 -25.50 14.53 31.36
N LYS A 210 -26.00 13.30 31.48
CA LYS A 210 -25.87 12.25 30.45
C LYS A 210 -26.54 12.72 29.15
N GLY A 211 -25.74 13.12 28.16
CA GLY A 211 -26.21 13.48 26.82
C GLY A 211 -26.61 12.25 26.02
N LYS A 212 -27.87 12.19 25.57
CA LYS A 212 -28.36 11.17 24.63
C LYS A 212 -27.74 11.42 23.25
N CYS A 213 -27.01 10.44 22.72
CA CYS A 213 -26.62 10.41 21.31
C CYS A 213 -27.86 10.08 20.46
N CYS A 214 -28.31 10.99 19.61
CA CYS A 214 -29.36 10.73 18.64
C CYS A 214 -28.75 10.15 17.35
N SER A 215 -29.26 9.01 16.88
CA SER A 215 -29.00 8.48 15.54
C SER A 215 -29.98 9.11 14.55
N SER A 216 -29.50 9.93 13.62
CA SER A 216 -30.34 10.43 12.52
C SER A 216 -30.06 9.61 11.24
N LYS A 217 -31.10 8.89 10.79
CA LYS A 217 -31.27 8.59 9.36
C LYS A 217 -31.83 9.86 8.71
N ASN A 218 -31.40 10.13 7.48
CA ASN A 218 -31.75 11.26 6.61
C ASN A 218 -31.09 12.62 6.91
N SER A 219 -30.20 12.95 5.98
CA SER A 219 -29.64 14.26 5.68
C SER A 219 -30.74 15.32 5.45
N LYS A 220 -30.87 16.25 6.39
CA LYS A 220 -31.14 17.70 6.24
C LYS A 220 -31.61 18.23 7.60
N ALA A 221 -30.67 18.55 8.49
CA ALA A 221 -30.96 19.38 9.66
C ALA A 221 -29.92 20.50 9.70
N LYS A 222 -30.32 21.69 9.23
CA LYS A 222 -29.63 22.93 9.55
C LYS A 222 -29.78 23.14 11.07
N CYS A 223 -28.68 23.42 11.75
CA CYS A 223 -28.73 23.91 13.12
C CYS A 223 -29.49 25.25 13.12
N ALA A 224 -30.72 25.25 13.62
CA ALA A 224 -31.48 26.46 13.88
C ALA A 224 -31.73 26.54 15.39
N SER A 225 -31.24 27.62 15.99
CA SER A 225 -31.53 27.99 17.36
C SER A 225 -32.92 28.63 17.47
N GLU A 226 -33.48 28.50 18.67
CA GLU A 226 -34.56 29.30 19.28
C GLU A 226 -36.05 28.94 19.07
N LYS A 227 -36.65 28.66 20.24
CA LYS A 227 -37.89 29.22 20.83
C LYS A 227 -39.27 28.92 20.19
N THR A 228 -40.13 28.49 21.12
CA THR A 228 -41.58 28.73 21.25
C THR A 228 -42.59 27.95 20.38
N SER A 229 -43.27 27.02 21.07
CA SER A 229 -44.73 26.77 21.09
C SER A 229 -45.46 26.23 19.83
N LYS A 230 -46.47 25.40 20.15
CA LYS A 230 -47.65 25.01 19.34
C LYS A 230 -47.52 23.81 18.39
N LYS A 231 -47.88 22.64 18.95
CA LYS A 231 -49.01 21.78 18.56
C LYS A 231 -49.24 21.57 17.04
N CYS A 232 -48.90 20.39 16.53
CA CYS A 232 -49.45 19.87 15.28
C CYS A 232 -50.39 18.70 15.58
N LYS A 233 -51.69 18.90 15.28
CA LYS A 233 -52.71 17.86 15.19
C LYS A 233 -52.46 17.00 13.94
N GLY A 234 -52.79 15.72 14.02
CA GLY A 234 -52.64 14.76 12.94
C GLY A 234 -53.64 14.89 11.80
N LYS A 235 -53.43 14.06 10.78
CA LYS A 235 -54.48 13.47 9.95
C LYS A 235 -54.02 12.08 9.48
N GLU A 236 -54.96 11.16 9.58
CA GLU A 236 -54.89 9.74 9.24
C GLU A 236 -54.93 9.51 7.72
N SER A 237 -54.50 8.29 7.38
CA SER A 237 -54.73 7.46 6.19
C SER A 237 -55.77 7.89 5.16
N SER A 238 -55.40 7.78 3.88
CA SER A 238 -55.80 6.67 2.98
C SER A 238 -54.75 6.51 1.88
#